data_AF-A0A6B0XWQ6-F1
#
_entry.id   AF-A0A6B0XWQ6-F1
#
_cell.length_a   1.000
_cell.length_b   1.000
_cell.length_c   1.000
_cell.angle_alpha   90.00
_cell.angle_beta   90.00
_cell.angle_gamma   90.00
#
_symmetry.space_group_name_H-M   'P 1'
#
loop_
_entity.id
_entity.type
_entity.pdbx_description
1 polymer ?
#
loop_
_entity_poly.entity_id
_entity_poly.type
_entity_poly.pdbx_seq_one_letter_code
_entity_poly.pdbx_strand_id
1 'polypeptide(L)' 'MRFPHPLTLLTVAILAAAALSYVLPAGEYDRRDDPVTGRSVVVPGTFQEVEANRIGAFEAIVAIPRGMAGRADVVFLIFL' A
#
# COMPACT_ATOMS: atom_id res chain seq x y z
N MET A 1 1.23 -28.65 -9.36
CA MET A 1 1.31 -27.25 -8.87
C MET A 1 0.04 -26.97 -8.07
N ARG A 2 0.10 -26.97 -6.73
CA ARG A 2 -1.06 -26.63 -5.90
C ARG A 2 -1.14 -25.12 -5.82
N PHE A 3 -2.29 -24.53 -6.13
CA PHE A 3 -2.47 -23.09 -5.94
C PHE A 3 -2.21 -22.77 -4.46
N PRO A 4 -1.25 -21.88 -4.15
CA PRO A 4 -1.01 -21.48 -2.78
C PRO A 4 -2.27 -20.83 -2.23
N HIS A 5 -2.56 -21.10 -0.96
CA HIS A 5 -3.74 -20.55 -0.30
C HIS A 5 -3.71 -19.01 -0.40
N PRO A 6 -4.84 -18.32 -0.66
CA PRO A 6 -4.88 -16.87 -0.84
C PRO A 6 -4.21 -16.09 0.29
N LEU A 7 -4.35 -16.57 1.53
CA LEU A 7 -3.67 -15.99 2.69
C LEU A 7 -2.15 -16.00 2.57
N THR A 8 -1.56 -17.07 2.04
CA THR A 8 -0.11 -17.16 1.80
C THR A 8 0.35 -16.12 0.77
N LEU A 9 -0.42 -15.93 -0.30
CA LEU A 9 -0.12 -14.91 -1.31
C LEU A 9 -0.13 -13.50 -0.69
N LEU A 10 -1.17 -13.19 0.09
CA LEU A 10 -1.32 -11.92 0.78
C LEU A 10 -0.19 -11.67 1.77
N THR A 11 0.17 -12.66 2.60
CA THR A 11 1.28 -12.53 3.55
C THR A 11 2.61 -12.27 2.85
N VAL A 12 2.92 -13.02 1.79
CA VAL A 12 4.17 -12.80 1.02
C VAL A 12 4.18 -11.42 0.37
N ALA A 13 3.06 -10.96 -0.19
CA ALA A 13 2.95 -9.63 -0.77
C ALA A 13 3.17 -8.51 0.26
N ILE A 14 2.62 -8.67 1.48
CA ILE A 14 2.80 -7.70 2.57
C ILE A 14 4.26 -7.67 3.02
N LEU A 15 4.90 -8.82 3.20
CA LEU A 15 6.32 -8.90 3.57
C LEU A 15 7.22 -8.30 2.49
N ALA A 16 6.91 -8.56 1.21
CA ALA A 16 7.63 -7.96 0.09
C ALA A 16 7.46 -6.43 0.09
N ALA A 17 6.23 -5.91 0.23
CA ALA A 17 5.95 -4.48 0.30
C ALA A 17 6.68 -3.81 1.49
N ALA A 18 6.70 -4.46 2.65
CA ALA A 18 7.43 -3.98 3.82
C ALA A 18 8.95 -3.92 3.53
N ALA A 19 9.53 -4.94 2.90
CA ALA A 19 10.95 -4.92 2.52
C ALA A 19 11.25 -3.83 1.48
N LEU A 20 10.38 -3.66 0.48
CA LEU A 20 10.51 -2.60 -0.53
C LEU A 20 10.43 -1.19 0.08
N SER A 21 9.73 -1.00 1.20
CA SER A 21 9.66 0.30 1.90
C SER A 21 11.01 0.79 2.44
N TYR A 22 12.01 -0.09 2.53
CA TYR A 22 13.39 0.27 2.90
C TYR A 22 14.27 0.63 1.70
N VAL A 23 13.89 0.17 0.50
CA VAL A 23 14.67 0.36 -0.74
C VAL A 23 14.14 1.55 -1.54
N LEU A 24 12.82 1.76 -1.55
CA LEU A 24 12.19 2.86 -2.26
C LEU A 24 12.23 4.15 -1.42
N PRO A 25 12.82 5.25 -1.93
CA PRO A 25 12.69 6.55 -1.28
C PRO A 25 11.24 7.02 -1.31
N ALA A 26 10.79 7.62 -0.21
CA ALA A 26 9.48 8.23 -0.17
C ALA A 26 9.53 9.55 -0.95
N GLY A 27 8.63 9.71 -1.92
CA GLY A 27 8.52 10.91 -2.72
C GLY A 27 7.08 11.33 -2.87
N GLU A 28 6.84 12.63 -2.86
CA GLU A 28 5.51 13.20 -3.01
C GLU A 28 5.53 14.25 -4.13
N TYR A 29 4.41 14.34 -4.85
CA TYR A 29 4.16 15.40 -5.82
C TYR A 29 3.14 16.36 -5.24
N ASP A 30 3.41 17.66 -5.36
CA ASP A 30 2.43 18.68 -4.99
C ASP A 30 1.19 18.56 -5.87
N ARG A 31 0.01 18.70 -5.27
CA ARG A 31 -1.28 18.60 -5.95
C ARG A 31 -1.98 19.95 -5.86
N ARG A 32 -2.34 20.51 -7.01
CA ARG A 32 -3.19 21.71 -7.08
C ARG A 32 -4.56 21.35 -7.61
N ASP A 33 -5.57 21.95 -7.00
CA ASP A 33 -6.93 21.89 -7.52
C ASP A 33 -7.00 22.69 -8.82
N ASP A 34 -7.38 22.02 -9.89
CA ASP A 34 -7.62 22.64 -11.18
C ASP A 34 -8.98 23.36 -11.12
N PRO A 35 -9.02 24.70 -11.18
CA PRO A 35 -10.24 25.48 -11.04
C PRO A 35 -11.23 25.27 -12.19
N VAL A 36 -10.82 24.64 -13.29
CA VAL A 36 -11.68 24.35 -14.45
C VAL A 36 -12.35 22.98 -14.32
N THR A 37 -11.66 22.00 -13.74
CA THR A 37 -12.13 20.60 -13.69
C THR A 37 -12.53 20.13 -12.29
N GLY A 38 -12.20 20.89 -11.25
CA GLY A 38 -12.46 20.56 -9.84
C GLY A 38 -11.69 19.32 -9.37
N ARG A 39 -10.63 18.92 -10.10
CA ARG A 39 -9.82 17.74 -9.80
C ARG A 39 -8.48 18.18 -9.22
N SER A 40 -7.96 17.42 -8.25
CA SER A 40 -6.58 17.58 -7.80
C SER A 40 -5.64 17.00 -8.85
N VAL A 41 -4.86 17.88 -9.49
CA VAL A 41 -3.88 17.51 -10.52
C VAL A 41 -2.48 17.61 -9.93
N VAL A 42 -1.64 16.61 -10.20
CA VAL A 42 -0.23 16.64 -9.81
C VAL A 42 0.51 17.69 -10.62
N VAL A 43 1.27 18.56 -9.95
CA VAL A 43 2.07 19.60 -10.62
C VAL A 43 3.34 18.95 -11.18
N PRO A 44 3.59 19.00 -12.50
CA PRO A 44 4.82 18.45 -13.06
C PRO A 44 6.06 19.16 -12.53
N GLY A 45 7.10 18.41 -12.18
CA GLY A 45 8.38 18.96 -11.72
C GLY A 45 8.45 19.33 -10.23
N THR A 46 7.39 19.14 -9.45
CA THR A 46 7.36 19.38 -7.99
C THR A 46 7.63 18.13 -7.17
N PHE A 47 8.34 17.15 -7.75
CA PHE A 47 8.77 15.98 -6.99
C PHE A 47 9.68 16.42 -5.85
N GLN A 48 9.28 16.09 -4.63
CA GLN A 48 10.07 16.31 -3.43
C GLN A 48 10.25 14.98 -2.69
N GLU A 49 11.48 14.71 -2.26
CA GLU A 49 11.75 13.63 -1.33
C GLU A 49 11.19 14.01 0.04
N VAL A 50 10.38 13.13 0.60
CA VAL A 50 9.79 13.30 1.93
C VAL A 50 10.44 12.34 2.91
N GLU A 51 10.19 12.55 4.20
CA GLU A 51 10.73 11.67 5.24
C GLU A 51 10.24 10.23 5.01
N ALA A 52 11.19 9.31 4.87
CA ALA A 52 10.88 7.92 4.58
C ALA A 52 10.17 7.26 5.76
N ASN A 53 8.85 7.06 5.64
CA ASN A 53 8.08 6.29 6.61
C ASN A 53 8.32 4.78 6.39
N ARG A 54 9.46 4.29 6.89
CA ARG A 54 9.84 2.88 6.83
C ARG A 54 8.91 2.06 7.72
N ILE A 55 8.23 1.07 7.13
CA ILE A 55 7.30 0.22 7.88
C ILE A 55 8.11 -0.65 8.84
N GLY A 56 7.90 -0.46 10.14
CA GLY A 56 8.55 -1.29 11.16
C GLY A 56 8.06 -2.74 11.13
N ALA A 57 8.85 -3.67 11.65
CA ALA A 57 8.49 -5.10 11.68
C ALA A 57 7.13 -5.36 12.39
N PHE A 58 6.84 -4.61 13.46
CA PHE A 58 5.56 -4.70 14.15
C PHE A 58 4.38 -4.21 13.29
N GLU A 59 4.55 -3.08 12.59
CA GLU A 59 3.51 -2.56 11.70
C GLU A 59 3.25 -3.50 10.52
N ALA A 60 4.28 -4.14 9.98
CA ALA A 60 4.14 -5.14 8.93
C ALA A 60 3.31 -6.36 9.40
N ILE A 61 3.51 -6.82 10.64
CA ILE A 61 2.70 -7.91 11.21
C ILE A 61 1.25 -7.46 11.42
N VAL A 62 1.03 -6.24 11.93
CA VAL A 62 -0.32 -5.68 12.16
C VAL A 62 -1.04 -5.36 10.84
N ALA A 63 -0.32 -5.10 9.76
CA ALA A 63 -0.89 -4.84 8.44
C ALA A 63 -1.68 -6.05 7.89
N ILE A 64 -1.29 -7.29 8.27
CA ILE A 64 -1.98 -8.52 7.85
C ILE A 64 -3.43 -8.56 8.38
N PRO A 65 -3.69 -8.55 9.71
CA PRO A 65 -5.05 -8.56 10.23
C PRO A 65 -5.82 -7.28 9.85
N ARG A 66 -5.14 -6.12 9.77
CA ARG A 66 -5.79 -4.86 9.35
C ARG A 66 -6.27 -4.92 7.90
N GLY A 67 -5.46 -5.49 7.00
CA GLY A 67 -5.83 -5.72 5.60
C GLY A 67 -6.98 -6.71 5.45
N MET A 68 -6.97 -7.79 6.24
CA MET A 68 -8.09 -8.75 6.29
C MET A 68 -9.38 -8.10 6.76
N ALA A 69 -9.33 -7.23 7.78
CA ALA A 69 -10.51 -6.50 8.26
C ALA A 69 -11.03 -5.50 7.23
N GLY A 70 -10.14 -4.79 6.53
CA GLY A 70 -10.52 -3.79 5.53
C GLY A 70 -11.13 -4.35 4.24
N ARG A 71 -10.94 -5.65 3.98
CA ARG A 71 -11.52 -6.39 2.84
C ARG A 71 -12.22 -7.67 3.29
N ALA A 72 -12.82 -7.62 4.47
CA ALA A 72 -13.46 -8.78 5.08
C ALA A 72 -14.51 -9.40 4.15
N ASP A 73 -15.26 -8.58 3.43
CA ASP A 73 -16.24 -8.98 2.41
C ASP A 73 -15.65 -9.94 1.35
N VAL A 74 -14.51 -9.60 0.76
CA VAL A 74 -13.84 -10.42 -0.25
C VAL A 74 -13.25 -11.68 0.37
N VAL A 75 -12.66 -11.56 1.57
CA VAL A 75 -12.10 -12.71 2.29
C VAL A 75 -13.20 -13.71 2.64
N PHE A 76 -14.33 -13.27 3.19
CA PHE A 76 -15.47 -14.14 3.49
C PHE A 76 -16.02 -14.82 2.22
N LEU A 77 -16.11 -14.12 1.09
CA LEU A 77 -16.55 -14.70 -0.19
C LEU A 77 -15.64 -15.82 -0.70
N ILE A 78 -14.32 -15.71 -0.51
CA ILE A 78 -13.38 -16.72 -1.02
C ILE A 78 -13.35 -17.97 -0.12
N PHE A 79 -13.61 -17.79 1.18
CA PHE A 79 -13.53 -18.86 2.18
C PHE A 79 -14.85 -19.62 2.40
N LEU A 80 -15.99 -19.05 2.01
CA LEU A 80 -17.32 -19.67 2.10
C LEU A 80 -17.74 -20.28 0.76
#